data_AF-X0ZGS4-F1
#
_entry.id   AF-X0ZGS4-F1
#
_cell.length_a   1.000
_cell.length_b   1.000
_cell.length_c   1.000
_cell.angle_alpha   90.00
_cell.angle_beta   90.00
_cell.angle_gamma   90.00
#
_symmetry.space_group_name_H-M   'P 1'
#
loop_
_entity.id
_entity.type
_entity.pdbx_description
1 polymer ?
#
loop_
_entity_poly.entity_id
_entity_poly.type
_entity_poly.pdbx_seq_one_letter_code
_entity_poly.pdbx_strand_id
1 'polypeptide(L)'
;QVAIAAKQAVEFIGMPEADLALTQAVTYLATAPKSNSLYKAYSSVKEDVKNSMTLPVPLSIRNAPTRLMKELGYGKSYRYPHIAPEAIVNQQYLPSKLKGKKYYFPSDRGFEGEIKKRMKYWERIKENLSKIGEQNKKKS
;
A
#
# COMPACT_ATOMS: atom_id res chain seq x y z
N GLN A 1 1.69 15.78 -9.85
CA GLN A 1 1.89 16.04 -11.28
C GLN A 1 2.32 17.48 -11.55
N VAL A 2 1.76 18.49 -10.85
CA VAL A 2 2.13 19.92 -11.01
C VAL A 2 3.65 20.19 -11.07
N ALA A 3 4.43 19.67 -10.12
CA ALA A 3 5.88 19.88 -10.11
C ALA A 3 6.61 19.23 -11.32
N ILE A 4 6.12 18.10 -11.82
CA ILE A 4 6.68 17.44 -13.00
C ILE A 4 6.37 18.27 -14.25
N ALA A 5 5.13 18.77 -14.38
CA ALA A 5 4.74 19.62 -15.48
C ALA A 5 5.54 20.92 -15.52
N ALA A 6 5.78 21.55 -14.36
CA ALA A 6 6.63 22.73 -14.27
C ALA A 6 8.08 22.42 -14.66
N LYS A 7 8.63 21.30 -14.19
CA LYS A 7 9.96 20.83 -14.61
C LYS A 7 10.05 20.62 -16.12
N GLN A 8 9.05 19.98 -16.72
CA GLN A 8 8.97 19.77 -18.16
C GLN A 8 8.88 21.09 -18.92
N ALA A 9 8.04 22.03 -18.47
CA ALA A 9 7.94 23.36 -19.07
C ALA A 9 9.31 24.07 -19.09
N VAL A 10 10.07 24.00 -17.99
CA VAL A 10 11.43 24.55 -17.91
C VAL A 10 12.37 23.88 -18.92
N GLU A 11 12.32 22.55 -19.04
CA GLU A 11 13.18 21.82 -19.99
C GLU A 11 12.85 22.09 -21.46
N PHE A 12 11.57 22.25 -21.79
CA PHE A 12 11.13 22.41 -23.18
C PHE A 12 11.12 23.86 -23.65
N ILE A 13 10.66 24.78 -22.79
CA ILE A 13 10.49 26.21 -23.15
C ILE A 13 11.80 26.97 -22.85
N GLY A 14 12.48 26.65 -21.75
CA GLY A 14 13.63 27.41 -21.27
C GLY A 14 13.24 28.67 -20.49
N MET A 15 14.26 29.37 -20.01
CA MET A 15 14.12 30.58 -19.19
C MET A 15 14.41 31.82 -20.04
N PRO A 16 13.72 32.97 -19.79
CA PRO A 16 12.80 33.23 -18.66
C PRO A 16 11.33 32.80 -18.88
N GLU A 17 10.95 32.34 -20.07
CA GLU A 17 9.55 32.11 -20.43
C GLU A 17 8.86 31.03 -19.57
N ALA A 18 9.60 30.09 -19.00
CA ALA A 18 9.10 29.07 -18.07
C ALA A 18 8.93 29.54 -16.60
N ASP A 19 9.30 30.77 -16.24
CA ASP A 19 9.23 31.29 -14.85
C ASP A 19 7.83 31.20 -14.25
N LEU A 20 6.82 31.45 -15.07
CA LEU A 20 5.42 31.40 -14.62
C LEU A 20 5.02 29.97 -14.22
N ALA A 21 5.54 28.95 -14.91
CA ALA A 21 5.25 27.55 -14.58
C ALA A 21 5.86 27.14 -13.23
N LEU A 22 7.07 27.60 -12.93
CA LEU A 22 7.70 27.41 -11.62
C LEU A 22 6.94 28.14 -10.52
N THR A 23 6.57 29.40 -10.76
CA THR A 23 5.81 30.22 -9.81
C THR A 23 4.47 29.56 -9.48
N GLN A 24 3.75 29.08 -10.49
CA GLN A 24 2.50 28.35 -10.30
C GLN A 24 2.71 27.08 -9.44
N ALA A 25 3.76 26.31 -9.70
CA ALA A 25 4.04 25.09 -8.94
C ALA A 25 4.37 25.38 -7.48
N VAL A 26 5.16 26.42 -7.20
CA VAL A 26 5.48 26.84 -5.83
C VAL A 26 4.23 27.27 -5.08
N THR A 27 3.41 28.14 -5.67
CA THR A 27 2.15 28.60 -5.03
C THR A 27 1.18 27.44 -4.79
N TYR A 28 1.07 26.50 -5.74
CA TYR A 28 0.25 25.30 -5.56
C TYR A 28 0.74 24.45 -4.39
N LEU A 29 2.05 24.18 -4.30
CA LEU A 29 2.61 23.39 -3.20
C LEU A 29 2.50 24.10 -1.84
N ALA A 30 2.68 25.43 -1.82
CA ALA A 30 2.54 26.24 -0.61
C ALA A 30 1.12 26.19 -0.04
N THR A 31 0.11 26.19 -0.90
CA THR A 31 -1.32 26.17 -0.52
C THR A 31 -1.90 24.75 -0.36
N ALA A 32 -1.24 23.72 -0.90
CA ALA A 32 -1.73 22.34 -0.82
C ALA A 32 -1.80 21.79 0.63
N PRO A 33 -2.75 20.87 0.92
CA PRO A 33 -2.78 20.14 2.18
C PRO A 33 -1.46 19.41 2.45
N LYS A 34 -0.85 19.68 3.60
CA LYS A 34 0.45 19.09 3.97
C LYS A 34 0.23 17.72 4.61
N SER A 35 1.06 16.74 4.26
CA SER A 35 1.11 15.45 4.97
C SER A 35 2.50 14.83 4.88
N ASN A 36 2.99 14.29 6.00
CA ASN A 36 4.24 13.52 6.07
C ASN A 36 4.00 12.02 6.38
N SER A 37 2.74 11.57 6.25
CA SER A 37 2.30 10.18 6.51
C SER A 37 3.10 9.15 5.72
N LEU A 38 3.30 9.38 4.42
CA LEU A 38 4.07 8.49 3.53
C LEU A 38 5.55 8.46 3.91
N TYR A 39 6.12 9.62 4.30
CA TYR A 39 7.51 9.70 4.74
C TYR A 39 7.71 8.88 6.01
N LYS A 40 6.83 9.04 7.02
CA LYS A 40 6.86 8.24 8.25
C LYS A 40 6.68 6.75 7.97
N ALA A 41 5.73 6.39 7.11
CA ALA A 41 5.49 5.00 6.72
C ALA A 41 6.75 4.37 6.10
N TYR A 42 7.38 5.07 5.16
CA TYR A 42 8.58 4.60 4.50
C TYR A 42 9.78 4.48 5.44
N SER A 43 10.00 5.46 6.31
CA SER A 43 11.05 5.40 7.33
C SER A 43 10.87 4.21 8.28
N SER A 44 9.64 3.94 8.72
CA SER A 44 9.34 2.79 9.58
C SER A 44 9.55 1.45 8.86
N VAL A 45 9.20 1.36 7.57
CA VAL A 45 9.50 0.18 6.75
C VAL A 45 11.02 -0.02 6.62
N LYS A 46 11.78 1.04 6.35
CA LYS A 46 13.26 0.97 6.27
C LYS A 46 13.89 0.48 7.55
N GLU A 47 13.42 0.99 8.68
CA GLU A 47 13.91 0.59 10.00
C GLU A 47 13.66 -0.91 10.25
N ASP A 48 12.45 -1.40 9.95
CA ASP A 48 12.14 -2.81 10.07
C ASP A 48 13.00 -3.67 9.14
N VAL A 49 13.16 -3.26 7.88
CA VAL A 49 14.01 -3.99 6.92
C VAL A 49 15.45 -4.06 7.44
N LYS A 50 15.98 -2.96 7.99
CA LYS A 50 17.34 -2.90 8.55
C LYS A 50 17.50 -3.79 9.79
N ASN A 51 16.49 -3.81 10.66
CA ASN A 51 16.56 -4.50 11.96
C ASN A 51 16.06 -5.95 11.89
N SER A 52 15.37 -6.34 10.81
CA SER A 52 14.93 -7.71 10.60
C SER A 52 16.00 -8.54 9.88
N MET A 53 16.23 -9.76 10.35
CA MET A 53 16.89 -10.79 9.53
C MET A 53 16.03 -11.09 8.30
N THR A 54 16.59 -11.69 7.25
CA THR A 54 15.87 -12.07 6.02
C THR A 54 14.60 -12.86 6.32
N LEU A 55 13.46 -12.17 6.36
CA LEU A 55 12.18 -12.80 6.67
C LEU A 55 11.64 -13.50 5.42
N PRO A 56 11.16 -14.74 5.54
CA PRO A 56 10.63 -15.45 4.39
C PRO A 56 9.32 -14.81 3.92
N VAL A 57 9.18 -14.70 2.59
CA VAL A 57 7.91 -14.35 1.94
C VAL A 57 6.86 -15.41 2.31
N PRO A 58 5.62 -15.04 2.70
CA PRO A 58 4.55 -16.01 2.95
C PRO A 58 4.32 -16.96 1.77
N LEU A 59 4.17 -18.26 2.04
CA LEU A 59 3.99 -19.29 1.00
C LEU A 59 2.82 -18.98 0.06
N SER A 60 1.75 -18.38 0.58
CA SER A 60 0.55 -18.00 -0.19
C SER A 60 0.82 -17.00 -1.30
N ILE A 61 1.92 -16.24 -1.27
CA ILE A 61 2.25 -15.24 -2.30
C ILE A 61 3.59 -15.52 -3.02
N ARG A 62 4.18 -16.70 -2.80
CA ARG A 62 5.38 -17.11 -3.55
C ARG A 62 5.00 -17.55 -4.96
N ASN A 63 5.86 -17.23 -5.92
CA ASN A 63 5.75 -17.80 -7.25
C ASN A 63 6.04 -19.32 -7.21
N ALA A 64 5.32 -20.10 -8.01
CA ALA A 64 5.44 -21.56 -8.08
C ALA A 64 5.60 -22.06 -9.54
N PRO A 65 6.69 -21.66 -10.23
CA PRO A 65 6.88 -21.99 -11.63
C PRO A 65 7.22 -23.47 -11.86
N THR A 66 7.87 -24.13 -10.91
CA THR A 66 8.28 -25.55 -11.05
C THR A 66 7.30 -26.49 -10.37
N ARG A 67 7.29 -27.76 -10.82
CA ARG A 67 6.47 -28.83 -10.22
C ARG A 67 6.82 -29.05 -8.75
N LEU A 68 8.11 -29.12 -8.41
CA LEU A 68 8.56 -29.26 -7.03
C LEU A 68 8.05 -28.11 -6.13
N MET A 69 8.04 -26.87 -6.61
CA MET A 69 7.54 -25.73 -5.82
C MET A 69 6.02 -25.84 -5.55
N LYS A 70 5.24 -26.34 -6.51
CA LYS A 70 3.81 -26.61 -6.33
C LYS A 70 3.57 -27.73 -5.31
N GLU A 71 4.36 -28.79 -5.38
CA GLU A 71 4.34 -29.90 -4.42
C GLU A 71 4.69 -29.42 -2.99
N LEU A 72 5.64 -28.49 -2.87
CA LEU A 72 5.98 -27.80 -1.61
C LEU A 72 4.94 -26.75 -1.16
N GLY A 73 3.81 -26.63 -1.87
CA GLY A 73 2.68 -25.79 -1.48
C GLY A 73 2.85 -24.29 -1.78
N TYR A 74 3.77 -23.91 -2.66
CA TYR A 74 3.99 -22.50 -3.02
C TYR A 74 2.75 -22.00 -3.78
N GLY A 75 2.18 -20.88 -3.34
CA GLY A 75 0.99 -20.29 -3.94
C GLY A 75 -0.32 -21.07 -3.74
N LYS A 76 -0.30 -22.26 -3.10
CA LYS A 76 -1.47 -23.15 -2.99
C LYS A 76 -2.68 -22.50 -2.28
N SER A 77 -2.43 -21.60 -1.34
CA SER A 77 -3.45 -20.89 -0.57
C SER A 77 -3.62 -19.42 -1.01
N TYR A 78 -3.11 -19.06 -2.18
CA TYR A 78 -3.32 -17.73 -2.74
C TYR A 78 -4.80 -17.49 -3.02
N ARG A 79 -5.35 -16.42 -2.46
CA ARG A 79 -6.68 -15.93 -2.73
C ARG A 79 -6.57 -14.81 -3.76
N TYR A 80 -7.14 -15.04 -4.94
CA TYR A 80 -7.15 -14.06 -6.02
C TYR A 80 -8.21 -12.98 -5.71
N PRO A 81 -7.82 -11.71 -5.47
CA PRO A 81 -8.77 -10.69 -5.02
C PRO A 81 -9.88 -10.41 -6.03
N HIS A 82 -9.60 -10.44 -7.34
CA HIS A 82 -10.55 -10.01 -8.38
C HIS A 82 -11.83 -10.84 -8.48
N ILE A 83 -11.85 -12.06 -7.94
CA ILE A 83 -13.04 -12.93 -7.93
C ILE A 83 -13.79 -12.87 -6.59
N ALA A 84 -13.27 -12.15 -5.59
CA ALA A 84 -13.96 -11.94 -4.33
C ALA A 84 -15.06 -10.87 -4.51
N PRO A 85 -16.20 -10.97 -3.80
CA PRO A 85 -17.34 -10.05 -3.99
C PRO A 85 -16.98 -8.56 -3.92
N GLU A 86 -16.09 -8.19 -2.99
CA GLU A 86 -15.64 -6.80 -2.77
C GLU A 86 -14.24 -6.53 -3.35
N ALA A 87 -13.75 -7.42 -4.20
CA ALA A 87 -12.35 -7.47 -4.63
C ALA A 87 -11.33 -7.49 -3.46
N ILE A 88 -11.77 -7.91 -2.27
CA ILE A 88 -10.99 -7.91 -1.02
C ILE A 88 -10.98 -9.31 -0.43
N VAL A 89 -9.78 -9.78 -0.10
CA VAL A 89 -9.56 -11.08 0.54
C VAL A 89 -8.85 -10.90 1.88
N ASN A 90 -9.20 -11.76 2.83
CA ASN A 90 -8.43 -11.89 4.06
C ASN A 90 -7.24 -12.84 3.81
N GLN A 91 -6.09 -12.26 3.48
CA GLN A 91 -4.84 -12.96 3.19
C GLN A 91 -3.67 -12.27 3.90
N GLN A 92 -2.71 -13.08 4.35
CA GLN A 92 -1.46 -12.59 4.91
C GLN A 92 -0.49 -12.20 3.78
N TYR A 93 -0.06 -10.95 3.78
CA TYR A 93 0.94 -10.42 2.82
C TYR A 93 2.29 -10.16 3.46
N LEU A 94 2.31 -9.73 4.72
CA LEU A 94 3.55 -9.54 5.48
C LEU A 94 4.07 -10.88 6.03
N PRO A 95 5.40 -11.03 6.20
CA PRO A 95 5.97 -12.17 6.91
C PRO A 95 5.38 -12.32 8.32
N SER A 96 5.39 -13.54 8.86
CA SER A 96 4.74 -13.83 10.15
C SER A 96 5.23 -12.96 11.31
N LYS A 97 6.52 -12.59 11.33
CA LYS A 97 7.08 -11.69 12.37
C LYS A 97 6.55 -10.25 12.28
N LEU A 98 6.02 -9.82 11.13
CA LEU A 98 5.46 -8.49 10.90
C LEU A 98 3.94 -8.53 10.75
N LYS A 99 3.31 -9.66 11.08
CA LYS A 99 1.87 -9.84 10.93
C LYS A 99 1.11 -8.81 11.76
N GLY A 100 0.17 -8.11 11.13
CA GLY A 100 -0.65 -7.07 11.77
C GLY A 100 0.00 -5.70 11.87
N LYS A 101 1.29 -5.56 11.50
CA LYS A 101 1.96 -4.26 11.49
C LYS A 101 1.34 -3.35 10.41
N LYS A 102 1.10 -2.10 10.79
CA LYS A 102 0.60 -1.03 9.90
C LYS A 102 1.65 0.06 9.86
N TYR A 103 2.02 0.51 8.66
CA TYR A 103 3.02 1.57 8.46
C TYR A 103 2.38 2.89 8.03
N TYR A 104 1.33 2.83 7.23
CA TYR A 104 0.68 4.00 6.68
C TYR A 104 -0.53 4.39 7.51
N PHE A 105 -0.48 5.61 8.05
CA PHE A 105 -1.53 6.24 8.84
C PHE A 105 -1.93 7.55 8.17
N PRO A 106 -2.97 7.54 7.31
CA PRO A 106 -3.40 8.75 6.60
C PRO A 106 -3.92 9.81 7.58
N SER A 107 -3.60 11.08 7.29
CA SER A 107 -4.19 12.21 8.01
C SER A 107 -5.63 12.50 7.55
N ASP A 108 -6.31 13.41 8.23
CA ASP A 108 -7.66 13.86 7.85
C ASP A 108 -7.62 15.03 6.85
N ARG A 109 -6.44 15.42 6.36
CA ARG A 109 -6.25 16.60 5.50
C ARG A 109 -6.27 16.21 4.02
N GLY A 110 -6.90 17.05 3.21
CA GLY A 110 -6.97 16.87 1.77
C GLY A 110 -7.53 15.49 1.39
N PHE A 111 -6.94 14.86 0.37
CA PHE A 111 -7.40 13.57 -0.13
C PHE A 111 -7.14 12.40 0.83
N GLU A 112 -6.23 12.55 1.80
CA GLU A 112 -5.96 11.47 2.77
C GLU A 112 -7.17 11.13 3.64
N GLY A 113 -8.06 12.09 3.89
CA GLY A 113 -9.31 11.83 4.60
C GLY A 113 -10.17 10.78 3.88
N GLU A 114 -10.21 10.79 2.55
CA GLU A 114 -10.93 9.80 1.75
C GLU A 114 -10.22 8.45 1.75
N ILE A 115 -8.90 8.45 1.67
CA ILE A 115 -8.08 7.23 1.81
C ILE A 115 -8.34 6.58 3.17
N LYS A 116 -8.41 7.36 4.25
CA LYS A 116 -8.68 6.87 5.60
C LYS A 116 -10.05 6.19 5.71
N LYS A 117 -11.10 6.77 5.11
CA LYS A 117 -12.44 6.14 5.05
C LYS A 117 -12.39 4.81 4.31
N ARG A 118 -11.73 4.78 3.14
CA ARG A 118 -11.56 3.57 2.34
C ARG A 118 -10.82 2.47 3.10
N MET A 119 -9.74 2.82 3.79
CA MET A 119 -8.99 1.87 4.62
C MET A 119 -9.84 1.30 5.76
N LYS A 120 -10.64 2.13 6.45
CA LYS A 120 -11.58 1.66 7.49
C LYS A 120 -12.62 0.69 6.93
N TYR A 121 -13.15 0.97 5.73
CA TYR A 121 -14.07 0.06 5.05
C TYR A 121 -13.43 -1.30 4.75
N TRP A 122 -12.19 -1.31 4.25
CA TRP A 122 -11.44 -2.56 4.02
C TRP A 122 -11.19 -3.35 5.30
N GLU A 123 -10.88 -2.67 6.41
CA GLU A 123 -10.70 -3.31 7.72
C GLU A 123 -11.97 -4.02 8.18
N ARG A 124 -13.13 -3.35 8.07
CA ARG A 124 -14.43 -3.94 8.40
C ARG A 124 -14.73 -5.19 7.57
N ILE A 125 -14.44 -5.17 6.26
CA ILE A 125 -14.61 -6.36 5.41
C ILE A 125 -13.71 -7.50 5.88
N LYS A 126 -12.44 -7.21 6.15
CA LYS A 126 -11.47 -8.23 6.60
C LYS A 126 -11.86 -8.83 7.95
N GLU A 127 -12.40 -8.04 8.87
CA GLU A 127 -12.93 -8.52 10.15
C GLU A 127 -14.13 -9.46 9.95
N ASN A 128 -15.08 -9.08 9.09
CA ASN A 128 -16.23 -9.94 8.76
C ASN A 128 -15.79 -11.27 8.14
N LEU A 129 -14.86 -11.23 7.18
CA LEU A 129 -14.27 -12.43 6.57
C LEU A 129 -13.54 -13.31 7.59
N SER A 130 -12.92 -12.72 8.62
CA SER A 130 -12.26 -13.46 9.70
C SER A 130 -13.29 -14.19 10.57
N LYS A 131 -14.37 -13.51 10.98
CA LYS A 131 -15.45 -14.08 11.80
C LYS A 131 -16.15 -15.26 11.11
N ILE A 132 -16.43 -15.14 9.82
CA ILE A 132 -17.03 -16.22 9.02
C ILE A 132 -16.10 -17.45 9.00
N GLY A 133 -14.79 -17.24 8.83
CA GLY A 133 -13.81 -18.32 8.85
C GLY A 133 -13.71 -19.04 10.20
N GLU A 134 -13.84 -18.33 11.31
CA GLU A 134 -13.83 -18.90 12.66
C GLU A 134 -15.11 -19.69 12.98
N GLN A 135 -16.27 -19.21 12.53
CA GLN A 135 -17.54 -19.92 12.71
C GLN A 135 -17.57 -21.25 11.94
N ASN A 136 -17.02 -21.28 10.73
CA ASN A 136 -16.93 -22.51 9.93
C ASN A 136 -15.97 -23.54 10.54
N LYS A 137 -14.91 -23.10 11.25
CA LYS A 137 -13.98 -23.98 11.96
C LYS A 137 -14.54 -24.59 13.25
N LYS A 138 -15.53 -23.95 13.88
CA LYS A 138 -16.18 -24.47 15.12
C LYS A 138 -17.31 -25.47 14.84
N LYS A 139 -17.77 -25.55 13.59
CA LYS A 139 -18.83 -26.47 13.14
C LYS A 139 -18.31 -27.74 12.45
N SER A 140 -16.98 -27.83 12.25
CA SER A 140 -16.28 -28.96 11.64
C SER A 140 -15.35 -29.60 12.66
#